data_AF-A0A5J4UHA4-F1
#
_entry.id   AF-A0A5J4UHA4-F1
#
_cell.length_a   1.000
_cell.length_b   1.000
_cell.length_c   1.000
_cell.angle_alpha   90.00
_cell.angle_beta   90.00
_cell.angle_gamma   90.00
#
_symmetry.space_group_name_H-M   'P 1'
#
loop_
_entity.id
_entity.type
_entity.pdbx_description
1 polymer ?
#
loop_
_entity_poly.entity_id
_entity_poly.type
_entity_poly.pdbx_seq_one_letter_code
_entity_poly.pdbx_strand_id
1 'polypeptide(L)'
;MICSACNGRGERNKEGQSVFKEQCKPCRGKGSLKQNESVCSSCGGRGERNREGQTMLKEKCKPCKGEGRLTSNIKVCMSCCGRGERNREGQTLLKKTCKICQGYGRIVHPIPIQKAPVNIIVGFHQTNSNAAQLILKNGFKPGNGGIAGGGIYFALNKDDTNQKAHHHGTILRADVDVGRAKIMTRFDHSLTGARLADEGYDSVFLPTGDGSNLSANEYVIYDPNTFNMCDCARKLLNDQFRLEFIVIQKFGA
;
A
#
# COMPACT_ATOMS: atom_id res chain seq x y z
N MET A 1 -10.39 -10.19 27.78
CA MET A 1 -10.95 -8.94 28.36
C MET A 1 -12.46 -9.01 28.37
N ILE A 2 -13.15 -8.45 29.37
CA ILE A 2 -14.63 -8.41 29.40
C ILE A 2 -15.13 -7.63 28.17
N CYS A 3 -16.13 -8.18 27.47
CA CYS A 3 -16.74 -7.52 26.33
C CYS A 3 -17.62 -6.37 26.82
N SER A 4 -17.20 -5.13 26.59
CA SER A 4 -17.94 -3.92 26.99
C SER A 4 -19.27 -3.73 26.26
N ALA A 5 -19.48 -4.40 25.12
CA ALA A 5 -20.76 -4.31 24.38
C ALA A 5 -21.90 -5.09 25.04
N CYS A 6 -21.59 -6.06 25.91
CA CYS A 6 -22.57 -6.87 26.64
C CYS A 6 -22.27 -6.94 28.15
N ASN A 7 -21.28 -6.18 28.63
CA ASN A 7 -20.82 -6.21 30.02
C ASN A 7 -20.59 -7.65 30.53
N GLY A 8 -19.96 -8.49 29.71
CA GLY A 8 -19.66 -9.88 30.09
C GLY A 8 -20.78 -10.90 29.86
N ARG A 9 -22.00 -10.48 29.53
CA ARG A 9 -23.18 -11.37 29.50
C ARG A 9 -23.29 -12.26 28.25
N GLY A 10 -22.53 -11.98 27.20
CA GLY A 10 -22.65 -12.70 25.92
C GLY A 10 -23.87 -12.31 25.07
N GLU A 11 -24.88 -11.68 25.67
CA GLU A 11 -26.10 -11.18 25.03
C GLU A 11 -26.41 -9.73 25.43
N ARG A 12 -27.28 -9.07 24.65
CA ARG A 12 -27.73 -7.69 24.88
C ARG A 12 -29.15 -7.49 24.38
N ASN A 13 -29.78 -6.38 24.74
CA ASN A 13 -31.09 -6.03 24.20
C ASN A 13 -30.99 -5.67 22.72
N LYS A 14 -31.93 -6.18 21.92
CA LYS A 14 -32.17 -5.73 20.55
C LYS A 14 -32.43 -4.22 20.55
N GLU A 15 -31.95 -3.54 19.52
CA GLU A 15 -32.10 -2.10 19.43
C GLU A 15 -33.59 -1.72 19.35
N GLY A 16 -34.03 -0.79 20.21
CA GLY A 16 -35.44 -0.41 20.32
C GLY A 16 -36.36 -1.44 21.01
N GLN A 17 -35.83 -2.56 21.51
CA GLN A 17 -36.60 -3.64 22.12
C GLN A 17 -35.97 -4.09 23.44
N SER A 18 -36.50 -3.61 24.57
CA SER A 18 -35.96 -3.88 25.91
C SER A 18 -36.12 -5.34 26.36
N VAL A 19 -37.14 -6.03 25.85
CA VAL A 19 -37.50 -7.40 26.23
C VAL A 19 -36.75 -8.46 25.40
N PHE A 20 -36.48 -8.16 24.12
CA PHE A 20 -35.88 -9.13 23.22
C PHE A 20 -34.35 -9.07 23.29
N LYS A 21 -33.72 -10.21 23.59
CA LYS A 21 -32.27 -10.36 23.57
C LYS A 21 -31.76 -10.73 22.19
N GLU A 22 -30.52 -10.35 21.93
CA GLU A 22 -29.72 -10.81 20.81
C GLU A 22 -28.32 -11.22 21.28
N GLN A 23 -27.73 -12.17 20.57
CA GLN A 23 -26.35 -12.55 20.80
C GLN A 23 -25.42 -11.36 20.52
N CYS A 24 -24.48 -11.11 21.42
CA CYS A 24 -23.51 -10.03 21.27
C CYS A 24 -22.53 -10.37 20.13
N LYS A 25 -22.69 -9.74 18.96
CA LYS A 25 -21.83 -9.94 17.77
C LYS A 25 -20.32 -9.85 18.06
N PRO A 26 -19.81 -8.87 18.84
CA PRO A 26 -18.39 -8.76 19.16
C PRO A 26 -17.82 -10.04 19.79
N CYS A 27 -18.41 -10.52 20.89
CA CYS A 27 -17.89 -11.69 21.62
C CYS A 27 -18.50 -13.02 21.16
N ARG A 28 -19.47 -13.01 20.24
CA ARG A 28 -20.19 -14.20 19.76
C ARG A 28 -20.72 -15.06 20.90
N GLY A 29 -21.37 -14.44 21.88
CA GLY A 29 -21.93 -15.13 23.06
C GLY A 29 -20.95 -15.41 24.19
N LYS A 30 -19.64 -15.23 24.01
CA LYS A 30 -18.63 -15.61 25.02
C LYS A 30 -18.53 -14.68 26.22
N GLY A 31 -19.10 -13.47 26.14
CA GLY A 31 -18.92 -12.43 27.17
C GLY A 31 -17.54 -11.78 27.20
N SER A 32 -16.55 -12.31 26.48
CA SER A 32 -15.17 -11.79 26.44
C SER A 32 -14.65 -11.59 25.03
N LEU A 33 -13.73 -10.63 24.86
CA LEU A 33 -12.95 -10.42 23.64
C LEU A 33 -11.50 -10.92 23.80
N LYS A 34 -10.87 -11.26 22.68
CA LYS A 34 -9.43 -11.56 22.63
C LYS A 34 -8.62 -10.30 22.96
N GLN A 35 -7.36 -10.49 23.36
CA GLN A 35 -6.47 -9.40 23.78
C GLN A 35 -6.28 -8.32 22.68
N ASN A 36 -6.28 -8.73 21.42
CA ASN A 36 -6.14 -7.87 20.26
C ASN A 36 -7.48 -7.44 19.63
N GLU A 37 -8.59 -7.56 20.34
CA GLU A 37 -9.92 -7.19 19.85
C GLU A 37 -10.57 -6.13 20.74
N SER A 38 -11.28 -5.20 20.11
CA SER A 38 -12.05 -4.16 20.79
C SER A 38 -13.43 -4.02 20.17
N VAL A 39 -14.40 -3.54 20.94
CA VAL A 39 -15.74 -3.23 20.43
C VAL A 39 -15.64 -2.09 19.41
N CYS A 40 -16.26 -2.26 18.25
CA CYS A 40 -16.31 -1.22 17.22
C CYS A 40 -17.08 0.00 17.75
N SER A 41 -16.35 1.09 18.02
CA SER A 41 -16.92 2.33 18.56
C SER A 41 -17.88 3.00 17.58
N SER A 42 -17.77 2.76 16.28
CA SER A 42 -18.65 3.34 15.26
C SER A 42 -20.09 2.82 15.34
N CYS A 43 -20.28 1.56 15.75
CA CYS A 43 -21.61 0.93 15.85
C CYS A 43 -21.95 0.44 17.27
N GLY A 44 -21.12 0.75 18.27
CA GLY A 44 -21.30 0.27 19.64
C GLY A 44 -21.39 -1.26 19.74
N GLY A 45 -20.75 -1.97 18.83
CA GLY A 45 -20.81 -3.43 18.77
C GLY A 45 -21.99 -4.05 18.02
N ARG A 46 -22.92 -3.28 17.44
CA ARG A 46 -24.09 -3.87 16.75
C ARG A 46 -23.80 -4.39 15.34
N GLY A 47 -22.67 -4.02 14.74
CA GLY A 47 -22.33 -4.41 13.38
C GLY A 47 -23.09 -3.65 12.28
N GLU A 48 -24.09 -2.87 12.65
CA GLU A 48 -24.94 -2.08 11.76
C GLU A 48 -25.17 -0.67 12.32
N ARG A 49 -25.58 0.25 11.46
CA ARG A 49 -25.86 1.65 11.79
C ARG A 49 -27.04 2.15 10.96
N ASN A 50 -27.67 3.22 11.42
CA ASN A 50 -28.64 3.93 10.59
C ASN A 50 -27.90 4.63 9.45
N ARG A 51 -28.44 4.46 8.24
CA ARG A 51 -28.00 5.25 7.09
C ARG A 51 -28.24 6.72 7.40
N GLU A 52 -27.30 7.56 7.00
CA GLU A 52 -27.33 8.98 7.33
C GLU A 52 -28.61 9.63 6.76
N GLY A 53 -29.39 10.30 7.61
CA GLY A 53 -30.68 10.89 7.23
C GLY A 53 -31.85 9.89 7.13
N GLN A 54 -31.63 8.59 7.37
CA GLN A 54 -32.68 7.56 7.31
C GLN A 54 -32.65 6.69 8.57
N THR A 55 -33.42 7.07 9.58
CA THR A 55 -33.43 6.45 10.92
C THR A 55 -33.90 4.99 10.92
N MET A 56 -34.71 4.59 9.94
CA MET A 56 -35.28 3.24 9.84
C MET A 56 -34.48 2.30 8.94
N LEU A 57 -33.55 2.82 8.12
CA LEU A 57 -32.77 1.99 7.20
C LEU A 57 -31.41 1.68 7.81
N LYS A 58 -31.22 0.42 8.19
CA LYS A 58 -29.94 -0.09 8.70
C LYS A 58 -29.00 -0.41 7.54
N GLU A 59 -27.73 -0.07 7.70
CA GLU A 59 -26.64 -0.48 6.83
C GLU A 59 -25.55 -1.18 7.63
N LYS A 60 -24.82 -2.07 6.96
CA LYS A 60 -23.67 -2.75 7.54
C LYS A 60 -22.60 -1.73 7.91
N CYS A 61 -22.12 -1.77 9.15
CA CYS A 61 -21.10 -0.85 9.63
C CYS A 61 -19.79 -1.12 8.87
N LYS A 62 -19.38 -0.16 8.03
CA LYS A 62 -18.16 -0.27 7.20
C LYS A 62 -16.90 -0.60 8.01
N PRO A 63 -16.58 0.07 9.14
CA PRO A 63 -15.36 -0.22 9.89
C PRO A 63 -15.19 -1.68 10.32
N CYS A 64 -16.24 -2.27 10.90
CA CYS A 64 -16.20 -3.64 11.42
C CYS A 64 -16.74 -4.69 10.44
N LYS A 65 -17.24 -4.27 9.28
CA LYS A 65 -17.88 -5.14 8.29
C LYS A 65 -18.91 -6.10 8.93
N GLY A 66 -19.76 -5.59 9.82
CA GLY A 66 -20.81 -6.39 10.46
C GLY A 66 -20.41 -7.15 11.72
N GLU A 67 -19.11 -7.31 12.01
CA GLU A 67 -18.66 -8.13 13.15
C GLU A 67 -18.90 -7.48 14.52
N GLY A 68 -19.14 -6.17 14.56
CA GLY A 68 -19.27 -5.41 15.81
C GLY A 68 -17.96 -5.24 16.59
N ARG A 69 -16.87 -5.89 16.17
CA ARG A 69 -15.53 -5.72 16.76
C ARG A 69 -14.50 -5.27 15.72
N LEU A 70 -13.42 -4.69 16.20
CA LEU A 70 -12.22 -4.35 15.46
C LEU A 70 -11.03 -5.05 16.08
N THR A 71 -10.06 -5.40 15.27
CA THR A 71 -8.74 -5.81 15.74
C THR A 71 -7.93 -4.57 16.17
N SER A 72 -6.92 -4.76 17.01
CA SER A 72 -6.10 -3.67 17.59
C SER A 72 -5.41 -2.80 16.52
N ASN A 73 -5.12 -3.40 15.38
CA ASN A 73 -4.61 -2.74 14.19
C ASN A 73 -5.69 -2.02 13.36
N ILE A 74 -6.90 -1.79 13.87
CA ILE A 74 -7.95 -1.08 13.12
C ILE A 74 -8.63 -0.06 14.02
N LYS A 75 -8.64 1.20 13.59
CA LYS A 75 -9.36 2.29 14.25
C LYS A 75 -10.45 2.85 13.32
N VAL A 76 -11.53 3.35 13.92
CA VAL A 76 -12.57 4.06 13.17
C VAL A 76 -11.99 5.34 12.57
N CYS A 77 -12.31 5.62 11.30
CA CYS A 77 -11.88 6.88 10.69
C CYS A 77 -12.66 8.05 11.31
N MET A 78 -11.95 8.89 12.07
CA MET A 78 -12.55 10.04 12.76
C MET A 78 -13.04 11.11 11.78
N SER A 79 -12.39 11.29 10.63
CA SER A 79 -12.77 12.31 9.65
C SER A 79 -14.14 12.06 8.99
N CYS A 80 -14.62 10.82 8.97
CA CYS A 80 -15.95 10.47 8.46
C CYS A 80 -16.82 9.76 9.50
N CYS A 81 -16.38 9.73 10.77
CA CYS A 81 -17.03 8.99 11.85
C CYS A 81 -17.43 7.55 11.46
N GLY A 82 -16.59 6.90 10.66
CA GLY A 82 -16.81 5.54 10.16
C GLY A 82 -17.83 5.35 9.04
N ARG A 83 -18.35 6.41 8.41
CA ARG A 83 -19.29 6.29 7.27
C ARG A 83 -18.60 6.04 5.93
N GLY A 84 -17.31 6.35 5.83
CA GLY A 84 -16.57 6.24 4.58
C GLY A 84 -16.88 7.35 3.57
N GLU A 85 -17.80 8.25 3.88
CA GLU A 85 -18.20 9.37 3.04
C GLU A 85 -18.33 10.65 3.87
N ARG A 86 -18.24 11.80 3.21
CA ARG A 86 -18.40 13.13 3.80
C ARG A 86 -19.20 14.00 2.83
N ASN A 87 -19.81 15.06 3.35
CA ASN A 87 -20.43 16.07 2.48
C ASN A 87 -19.37 16.70 1.58
N ARG A 88 -19.75 17.02 0.35
CA ARG A 88 -18.95 17.87 -0.52
C ARG A 88 -18.98 19.28 0.05
N GLU A 89 -17.86 19.97 -0.09
CA GLU A 89 -17.67 21.30 0.47
C GLU A 89 -18.64 22.26 -0.25
N GLY A 90 -19.44 23.00 0.52
CA GLY A 90 -20.52 23.83 0.00
C GLY A 90 -21.78 23.10 -0.49
N GLN A 91 -21.85 21.77 -0.38
CA GLN A 91 -22.99 20.97 -0.86
C GLN A 91 -23.38 19.88 0.16
N THR A 92 -24.32 20.19 1.04
CA THR A 92 -24.76 19.31 2.15
C THR A 92 -25.44 18.01 1.69
N LEU A 93 -25.99 17.98 0.47
CA LEU A 93 -26.71 16.83 -0.08
C LEU A 93 -25.83 15.92 -0.96
N LEU A 94 -24.67 16.40 -1.43
CA LEU A 94 -23.77 15.57 -2.24
C LEU A 94 -22.71 14.92 -1.36
N LYS A 95 -22.75 13.60 -1.24
CA LYS A 95 -21.73 12.81 -0.56
C LYS A 95 -20.55 12.56 -1.49
N LYS A 96 -19.33 12.65 -0.96
CA LYS A 96 -18.09 12.20 -1.61
C LYS A 96 -17.40 11.17 -0.75
N THR A 97 -16.68 10.25 -1.38
CA THR A 97 -15.82 9.28 -0.69
C THR A 97 -14.84 10.02 0.23
N CYS A 98 -14.74 9.56 1.48
CA CYS A 98 -13.80 10.12 2.44
C CYS A 98 -12.37 9.83 1.97
N LYS A 99 -11.61 10.86 1.62
CA LYS A 99 -10.24 10.73 1.12
C LYS A 99 -9.28 10.10 2.14
N ILE A 100 -9.51 10.30 3.44
CA ILE A 100 -8.65 9.79 4.51
C ILE A 100 -8.71 8.25 4.63
N CYS A 101 -9.91 7.68 4.50
CA CYS A 101 -10.10 6.23 4.63
C CYS A 101 -10.52 5.56 3.32
N GLN A 102 -10.49 6.29 2.20
CA GLN A 102 -10.86 5.81 0.86
C GLN A 102 -12.20 5.04 0.81
N GLY A 103 -13.20 5.47 1.59
CA GLY A 103 -14.51 4.78 1.62
C GLY A 103 -14.67 3.68 2.68
N TYR A 104 -13.59 3.20 3.32
CA TYR A 104 -13.66 2.06 4.25
C TYR A 104 -14.24 2.37 5.62
N GLY A 105 -14.32 3.65 6.02
CA GLY A 105 -14.76 4.06 7.36
C GLY A 105 -13.78 3.67 8.48
N ARG A 106 -12.60 3.17 8.16
CA ARG A 106 -11.58 2.74 9.12
C ARG A 106 -10.18 3.07 8.61
N ILE A 107 -9.24 3.13 9.54
CA ILE A 107 -7.81 3.29 9.32
C ILE A 107 -7.14 2.06 9.93
N VAL A 108 -6.25 1.41 9.18
CA VAL A 108 -5.47 0.26 9.65
C VAL A 108 -4.18 0.79 10.31
N HIS A 109 -3.77 0.21 11.45
CA HIS A 109 -2.62 0.58 12.27
C HIS A 109 -1.51 -0.52 12.30
N PRO A 110 -0.21 -0.19 12.33
CA PRO A 110 0.30 1.17 12.17
C PRO A 110 -0.26 1.69 10.86
N ILE A 111 -0.63 2.98 10.83
CA ILE A 111 -1.08 3.67 9.60
C ILE A 111 -0.26 3.03 8.47
N PRO A 112 -0.79 2.61 7.30
CA PRO A 112 0.11 2.27 6.19
C PRO A 112 1.13 3.40 6.17
N ILE A 113 2.37 3.08 6.54
CA ILE A 113 3.27 3.93 7.34
C ILE A 113 3.12 5.36 6.85
N GLN A 114 2.93 6.37 7.73
CA GLN A 114 3.24 7.75 7.34
C GLN A 114 4.48 7.65 6.48
N LYS A 115 4.41 7.92 5.15
CA LYS A 115 5.44 7.51 4.17
C LYS A 115 6.75 7.40 4.92
N ALA A 116 7.27 6.18 5.11
CA ALA A 116 8.58 5.97 5.74
C ALA A 116 9.51 7.06 5.19
N PRO A 117 10.39 7.69 6.00
CA PRO A 117 11.21 8.81 5.53
C PRO A 117 11.62 8.53 4.09
N VAL A 118 11.10 9.34 3.16
CA VAL A 118 11.11 9.01 1.73
C VAL A 118 12.57 8.86 1.33
N ASN A 119 12.99 7.62 1.09
CA ASN A 119 14.35 7.33 0.71
C ASN A 119 14.37 7.28 -0.81
N ILE A 120 14.30 8.47 -1.41
CA ILE A 120 14.23 8.60 -2.86
C ILE A 120 15.65 8.54 -3.42
N ILE A 121 15.92 7.53 -4.24
CA ILE A 121 17.12 7.44 -5.05
C ILE A 121 16.78 7.66 -6.51
N VAL A 122 17.76 8.14 -7.28
CA VAL A 122 17.68 8.14 -8.74
C VAL A 122 18.15 6.78 -9.22
N GLY A 123 17.25 6.02 -9.82
CA GLY A 123 17.51 4.69 -10.35
C GLY A 123 17.48 4.66 -11.87
N PHE A 124 18.31 3.80 -12.46
CA PHE A 124 18.37 3.55 -13.90
C PHE A 124 17.99 2.10 -14.21
N HIS A 125 17.03 1.91 -15.11
CA HIS A 125 16.56 0.60 -15.54
C HIS A 125 16.68 0.48 -17.07
N GLN A 126 17.46 -0.49 -17.55
CA GLN A 126 17.62 -0.71 -18.99
C GLN A 126 16.73 -1.85 -19.48
N THR A 127 16.08 -1.62 -20.62
CA THR A 127 15.21 -2.59 -21.29
C THR A 127 15.16 -2.30 -22.81
N ASN A 128 14.38 -3.07 -23.56
CA ASN A 128 14.14 -2.79 -24.99
C ASN A 128 13.04 -1.72 -25.18
N SER A 129 13.00 -1.11 -26.36
CA SER A 129 12.09 0.01 -26.67
C SER A 129 10.60 -0.32 -26.48
N ASN A 130 10.18 -1.56 -26.80
CA ASN A 130 8.78 -1.97 -26.66
C ASN A 130 8.39 -2.11 -25.17
N ALA A 131 9.24 -2.75 -24.37
CA ALA A 131 9.06 -2.87 -22.94
C ALA A 131 9.09 -1.50 -22.25
N ALA A 132 9.99 -0.60 -22.66
CA ALA A 132 10.03 0.78 -22.17
C ALA A 132 8.69 1.50 -22.41
N GLN A 133 8.11 1.40 -23.61
CA GLN A 133 6.79 1.99 -23.89
C GLN A 133 5.68 1.40 -23.01
N LEU A 134 5.71 0.09 -22.77
CA LEU A 134 4.74 -0.57 -21.90
C LEU A 134 4.89 -0.14 -20.44
N ILE A 135 6.11 0.05 -19.96
CA ILE A 135 6.40 0.57 -18.61
C ILE A 135 5.91 2.01 -18.48
N LEU A 136 6.18 2.87 -19.47
CA LEU A 136 5.68 4.25 -19.47
C LEU A 136 4.15 4.33 -19.46
N LYS A 137 3.49 3.38 -20.16
CA LYS A 137 2.01 3.34 -20.23
C LYS A 137 1.38 2.75 -18.97
N ASN A 138 1.97 1.70 -18.40
CA ASN A 138 1.30 0.84 -17.40
C ASN A 138 2.02 0.79 -16.04
N GLY A 139 3.15 1.49 -15.91
CA GLY A 139 4.05 1.37 -14.76
C GLY A 139 5.00 0.17 -14.87
N PHE A 140 6.01 0.15 -14.00
CA PHE A 140 6.91 -1.00 -13.85
C PHE A 140 6.16 -2.21 -13.28
N LYS A 141 6.67 -3.41 -13.58
CA LYS A 141 6.21 -4.67 -13.00
C LYS A 141 7.41 -5.53 -12.61
N PRO A 142 7.37 -6.22 -11.46
CA PRO A 142 8.41 -7.17 -11.10
C PRO A 142 8.62 -8.25 -12.17
N GLY A 143 9.87 -8.62 -12.39
CA GLY A 143 10.22 -9.78 -13.21
C GLY A 143 9.96 -11.10 -12.48
N ASN A 144 10.27 -12.22 -13.15
CA ASN A 144 10.06 -13.56 -12.59
C ASN A 144 11.31 -14.16 -11.92
N GLY A 145 12.45 -13.46 -11.92
CA GLY A 145 13.70 -13.94 -11.35
C GLY A 145 14.77 -12.87 -11.25
N GLY A 146 15.97 -13.27 -10.82
CA GLY A 146 17.14 -12.42 -10.62
C GLY A 146 17.96 -12.87 -9.42
N ILE A 147 19.06 -12.17 -9.12
CA ILE A 147 19.98 -12.49 -8.02
C ILE A 147 19.38 -12.28 -6.62
N ALA A 148 18.31 -11.49 -6.53
CA ALA A 148 17.47 -11.35 -5.34
C ALA A 148 16.02 -11.81 -5.66
N GLY A 149 15.83 -12.69 -6.64
CA GLY A 149 14.48 -13.11 -7.06
C GLY A 149 13.76 -12.10 -7.96
N GLY A 150 12.46 -12.30 -8.13
CA GLY A 150 11.61 -11.61 -9.12
C GLY A 150 11.23 -10.18 -8.71
N GLY A 151 12.16 -9.24 -8.90
CA GLY A 151 11.98 -7.83 -8.61
C GLY A 151 12.20 -6.91 -9.81
N ILE A 152 12.18 -5.60 -9.56
CA ILE A 152 12.54 -4.53 -10.51
C ILE A 152 13.90 -4.00 -10.10
N TYR A 153 14.88 -4.14 -10.97
CA TYR A 153 16.28 -3.82 -10.70
C TYR A 153 16.61 -2.40 -11.20
N PHE A 154 17.21 -1.59 -10.34
CA PHE A 154 17.69 -0.25 -10.65
C PHE A 154 19.18 -0.13 -10.32
N ALA A 155 19.96 0.26 -11.31
CA ALA A 155 21.34 0.68 -11.08
C ALA A 155 21.37 2.13 -10.55
N LEU A 156 22.42 2.48 -9.81
CA LEU A 156 22.63 3.84 -9.32
C LEU A 156 23.29 4.76 -10.36
N ASN A 157 24.01 4.20 -11.32
CA ASN A 157 24.56 4.95 -12.44
C ASN A 157 24.02 4.40 -13.76
N LYS A 158 23.91 5.28 -14.75
CA LYS A 158 23.47 4.91 -16.09
C LYS A 158 24.42 3.90 -16.74
N ASP A 159 25.73 4.10 -16.60
CA ASP A 159 26.73 3.28 -17.29
C ASP A 159 26.78 1.85 -16.77
N ASP A 160 26.41 1.66 -15.51
CA ASP A 160 26.31 0.37 -14.83
C ASP A 160 25.18 -0.52 -15.39
N THR A 161 24.20 0.06 -16.08
CA THR A 161 23.08 -0.71 -16.67
C THR A 161 23.52 -1.60 -17.84
N ASN A 162 24.55 -1.18 -18.58
CA ASN A 162 24.99 -1.86 -19.81
C ASN A 162 25.60 -3.24 -19.57
N GLN A 163 26.10 -3.53 -18.36
CA GLN A 163 26.69 -4.84 -18.06
C GLN A 163 25.68 -5.90 -17.63
N LYS A 164 24.41 -5.52 -17.38
CA LYS A 164 23.47 -6.36 -16.63
C LYS A 164 22.09 -6.54 -17.26
N ALA A 165 21.73 -5.75 -18.28
CA ALA A 165 20.41 -5.85 -18.88
C ALA A 165 20.28 -7.09 -19.77
N HIS A 166 19.24 -7.91 -19.56
CA HIS A 166 18.87 -8.97 -20.50
C HIS A 166 18.36 -8.42 -21.85
N HIS A 167 17.98 -7.14 -21.86
CA HIS A 167 17.52 -6.42 -23.03
C HIS A 167 18.16 -5.02 -23.05
N HIS A 168 18.88 -4.72 -24.13
CA HIS A 168 19.53 -3.43 -24.31
C HIS A 168 18.69 -2.49 -25.19
N GLY A 169 18.99 -1.19 -25.12
CA GLY A 169 18.50 -0.20 -26.08
C GLY A 169 17.87 1.06 -25.46
N THR A 170 17.08 0.93 -24.40
CA THR A 170 16.44 2.08 -23.73
C THR A 170 16.71 2.05 -22.24
N ILE A 171 17.18 3.17 -21.69
CA ILE A 171 17.39 3.33 -20.24
C ILE A 171 16.34 4.29 -19.71
N LEU A 172 15.61 3.84 -18.68
CA LEU A 172 14.63 4.62 -17.95
C LEU A 172 15.27 5.14 -16.67
N ARG A 173 15.21 6.45 -16.44
CA ARG A 173 15.54 7.08 -15.16
C ARG A 173 14.26 7.22 -14.34
N ALA A 174 14.28 6.81 -13.08
CA ALA A 174 13.14 6.94 -12.18
C ALA A 174 13.60 7.45 -10.80
N ASP A 175 12.76 8.25 -10.17
CA ASP A 175 12.89 8.54 -8.74
C ASP A 175 12.18 7.40 -7.98
N VAL A 176 12.94 6.63 -7.22
CA VAL A 176 12.49 5.38 -6.60
C VAL A 176 12.51 5.54 -5.09
N ASP A 177 11.35 5.36 -4.45
CA ASP A 177 11.28 5.26 -2.98
C ASP A 177 11.69 3.85 -2.56
N VAL A 178 12.89 3.73 -2.00
CA VAL A 178 13.45 2.44 -1.59
C VAL A 178 13.09 2.07 -0.16
N GLY A 179 12.48 2.99 0.61
CA GLY A 179 12.15 2.77 2.02
C GLY A 179 13.33 2.23 2.83
N ARG A 180 13.07 1.20 3.64
CA ARG A 180 14.08 0.46 4.39
C ARG A 180 14.66 -0.66 3.53
N ALA A 181 15.86 -0.45 3.02
CA ALA A 181 16.54 -1.44 2.21
C ALA A 181 17.27 -2.48 3.06
N LYS A 182 17.07 -3.76 2.74
CA LYS A 182 17.89 -4.86 3.24
C LYS A 182 19.20 -4.90 2.48
N ILE A 183 20.33 -4.74 3.17
CA ILE A 183 21.64 -4.93 2.55
C ILE A 183 21.89 -6.44 2.40
N MET A 184 22.15 -6.88 1.17
CA MET A 184 22.42 -8.29 0.87
C MET A 184 23.80 -8.45 0.25
N THR A 185 24.64 -9.27 0.90
CA THR A 185 25.99 -9.62 0.44
C THR A 185 26.07 -11.03 -0.15
N ARG A 186 24.96 -11.78 -0.09
CA ARG A 186 24.79 -13.12 -0.69
C ARG A 186 23.52 -13.17 -1.52
N PHE A 187 23.60 -13.79 -2.69
CA PHE A 187 22.45 -13.93 -3.59
C PHE A 187 21.39 -14.86 -2.99
N ASP A 188 20.12 -14.50 -3.17
CA ASP A 188 18.96 -15.32 -2.83
C ASP A 188 17.97 -15.22 -3.99
N HIS A 189 18.11 -16.14 -4.95
CA HIS A 189 17.24 -16.22 -6.12
C HIS A 189 15.78 -16.54 -5.78
N SER A 190 15.51 -17.02 -4.55
CA SER A 190 14.18 -17.40 -4.08
C SER A 190 13.48 -16.28 -3.29
N LEU A 191 14.15 -15.14 -3.08
CA LEU A 191 13.60 -14.04 -2.32
C LEU A 191 12.36 -13.47 -3.02
N THR A 192 11.33 -13.20 -2.22
CA THR A 192 10.07 -12.59 -2.66
C THR A 192 9.80 -11.33 -1.85
N GLY A 193 9.02 -10.41 -2.41
CA GLY A 193 8.60 -9.21 -1.68
C GLY A 193 7.84 -9.52 -0.39
N ALA A 194 7.07 -10.60 -0.35
CA ALA A 194 6.38 -11.03 0.87
C ALA A 194 7.35 -11.45 1.98
N ARG A 195 8.35 -12.28 1.65
CA ARG A 195 9.39 -12.70 2.60
C ARG A 195 10.24 -11.51 3.06
N LEU A 196 10.57 -10.58 2.16
CA LEU A 196 11.29 -9.36 2.50
C LEU A 196 10.48 -8.46 3.45
N ALA A 197 9.18 -8.34 3.21
CA ALA A 197 8.27 -7.57 4.07
C ALA A 197 8.08 -8.21 5.45
N ASP A 198 8.03 -9.54 5.54
CA ASP A 198 8.00 -10.28 6.81
C ASP A 198 9.27 -10.04 7.65
N GLU A 199 10.41 -9.82 6.99
CA GLU A 199 11.66 -9.41 7.63
C GLU A 199 11.71 -7.90 7.97
N GLY A 200 10.68 -7.13 7.57
CA GLY A 200 10.55 -5.71 7.87
C GLY A 200 11.28 -4.76 6.93
N TYR A 201 11.60 -5.20 5.71
CA TYR A 201 12.24 -4.38 4.68
C TYR A 201 11.32 -4.10 3.49
N ASP A 202 11.57 -2.99 2.81
CA ASP A 202 10.77 -2.50 1.67
C ASP A 202 11.46 -2.77 0.32
N SER A 203 12.79 -2.84 0.32
CA SER A 203 13.63 -3.11 -0.86
C SER A 203 14.89 -3.89 -0.49
N VAL A 204 15.66 -4.30 -1.50
CA VAL A 204 17.01 -4.85 -1.30
C VAL A 204 18.02 -3.86 -1.88
N PHE A 205 19.11 -3.64 -1.16
CA PHE A 205 20.32 -3.00 -1.65
C PHE A 205 21.42 -4.04 -1.82
N LEU A 206 22.03 -4.08 -2.99
CA LEU A 206 23.08 -4.99 -3.40
C LEU A 206 24.36 -4.18 -3.64
N PRO A 207 25.26 -4.04 -2.65
CA PRO A 207 26.48 -3.28 -2.82
C PRO A 207 27.56 -4.07 -3.58
N THR A 208 28.49 -3.36 -4.21
CA THR A 208 29.71 -3.95 -4.78
C THR A 208 30.80 -4.10 -3.73
N GLY A 209 31.76 -5.00 -3.99
CA GLY A 209 33.00 -5.09 -3.20
C GLY A 209 32.86 -5.72 -1.81
N ASP A 210 31.72 -6.34 -1.51
CA ASP A 210 31.38 -6.95 -0.22
C ASP A 210 31.49 -8.49 -0.23
N GLY A 211 32.12 -9.06 -1.26
CA GLY A 211 32.22 -10.50 -1.49
C GLY A 211 31.16 -11.06 -2.44
N SER A 212 30.20 -10.24 -2.89
CA SER A 212 29.34 -10.55 -4.01
C SER A 212 30.04 -10.23 -5.35
N ASN A 213 29.87 -11.08 -6.38
CA ASN A 213 30.40 -10.85 -7.74
C ASN A 213 29.58 -9.79 -8.51
N LEU A 214 29.17 -8.72 -7.84
CA LEU A 214 28.43 -7.61 -8.41
C LEU A 214 29.39 -6.55 -8.94
N SER A 215 29.25 -6.18 -10.21
CA SER A 215 30.05 -5.13 -10.85
C SER A 215 29.53 -3.70 -10.58
N ALA A 216 28.31 -3.56 -10.05
CA ALA A 216 27.69 -2.28 -9.74
C ALA A 216 26.61 -2.40 -8.64
N ASN A 217 26.40 -1.30 -7.91
CA ASN A 217 25.40 -1.19 -6.85
C ASN A 217 23.99 -1.20 -7.44
N GLU A 218 23.08 -1.98 -6.84
CA GLU A 218 21.71 -2.09 -7.33
C GLU A 218 20.68 -2.07 -6.21
N TYR A 219 19.51 -1.50 -6.53
CA TYR A 219 18.30 -1.66 -5.73
C TYR A 219 17.33 -2.60 -6.42
N VAL A 220 16.65 -3.43 -5.62
CA VAL A 220 15.61 -4.35 -6.08
C VAL A 220 14.29 -4.03 -5.39
N ILE A 221 13.26 -3.74 -6.19
CA ILE A 221 11.92 -3.33 -5.74
C ILE A 221 10.89 -4.41 -6.08
N TYR A 222 10.00 -4.73 -5.14
CA TYR A 222 9.00 -5.80 -5.30
C TYR A 222 7.56 -5.30 -5.31
N ASP A 223 7.29 -4.11 -4.75
CA ASP A 223 5.98 -3.46 -4.84
C ASP A 223 6.03 -2.29 -5.85
N PRO A 224 5.34 -2.36 -6.99
CA PRO A 224 5.34 -1.29 -7.97
C PRO A 224 4.56 -0.05 -7.53
N ASN A 225 3.88 -0.06 -6.38
CA ASN A 225 3.19 1.12 -5.86
C ASN A 225 4.13 2.07 -5.10
N THR A 226 5.40 1.73 -4.92
CA THR A 226 6.41 2.59 -4.26
C THR A 226 6.95 3.70 -5.18
N PHE A 227 6.64 3.67 -6.48
CA PHE A 227 7.08 4.71 -7.41
C PHE A 227 6.23 5.96 -7.26
N ASN A 228 6.83 7.06 -6.79
CA ASN A 228 6.30 8.38 -7.11
C ASN A 228 6.73 8.68 -8.55
N MET A 229 5.88 8.37 -9.53
CA MET A 229 6.04 8.89 -10.89
C MET A 229 5.85 10.42 -10.86
N CYS A 230 6.90 11.16 -10.53
CA CYS A 230 6.96 12.60 -10.80
C CYS A 230 6.98 12.79 -12.33
N ASP A 231 5.83 13.17 -12.91
CA ASP A 231 5.54 13.87 -14.18
C ASP A 231 6.45 13.75 -15.44
N CYS A 232 7.46 12.87 -15.53
CA CYS A 232 8.35 12.75 -16.69
C CYS A 232 7.97 11.66 -17.71
N ALA A 233 6.90 10.90 -17.47
CA ALA A 233 6.48 9.79 -18.35
C ALA A 233 5.23 10.07 -19.20
N ARG A 234 4.73 11.32 -19.26
CA ARG A 234 3.63 11.69 -20.18
C ARG A 234 4.17 12.10 -21.55
N LYS A 235 4.05 11.14 -22.48
CA LYS A 235 3.88 11.27 -23.94
C LYS A 235 4.04 12.68 -24.55
N LEU A 236 5.12 12.81 -25.32
CA LEU A 236 5.47 13.89 -26.25
C LEU A 236 4.45 14.01 -27.39
N LEU A 237 3.80 15.17 -27.53
CA LEU A 237 3.32 15.72 -28.80
C LEU A 237 3.44 17.25 -28.69
N ASN A 238 4.34 17.78 -29.52
CA ASN A 238 4.56 19.19 -29.88
C ASN A 238 4.85 20.22 -28.78
N ASP A 239 6.13 20.59 -28.78
CA ASP A 239 6.73 21.89 -28.47
C ASP A 239 6.60 22.52 -27.07
N GLN A 240 7.80 22.78 -26.55
CA GLN A 240 8.22 23.60 -25.41
C GLN A 240 8.37 22.88 -24.06
N PHE A 241 9.52 23.21 -23.44
CA PHE A 241 10.08 22.80 -22.14
C PHE A 241 11.08 21.62 -22.17
N ARG A 242 12.37 21.98 -22.02
CA ARG A 242 13.54 21.10 -22.00
C ARG A 242 13.60 20.25 -20.72
N LEU A 243 13.77 18.94 -20.90
CA LEU A 243 14.45 17.99 -20.01
C LEU A 243 15.68 17.47 -20.76
N GLU A 244 16.79 17.24 -20.06
CA GLU A 244 17.95 16.60 -20.68
C GLU A 244 17.74 15.10 -20.83
N PHE A 245 17.79 14.69 -22.08
CA PHE A 245 17.93 13.32 -22.56
C PHE A 245 19.30 12.78 -22.14
N ILE A 246 19.38 11.51 -21.77
CA ILE A 246 20.60 10.74 -22.03
C ILE A 246 20.23 9.49 -22.84
N VAL A 247 19.85 9.70 -24.10
CA VAL A 247 19.99 8.66 -25.12
C VAL A 247 21.44 8.73 -25.60
N ILE A 248 22.27 7.74 -25.25
CA ILE A 248 23.54 7.55 -25.98
C ILE A 248 23.21 6.50 -27.03
N GLN A 249 22.88 6.95 -28.24
CA GLN A 249 23.19 6.16 -29.42
C GLN A 249 24.72 6.14 -29.51
N LYS A 250 25.33 4.94 -29.54
CA LYS A 250 26.64 4.84 -30.18
C LYS A 250 26.41 5.06 -31.67
N PHE A 251 26.99 6.12 -32.21
CA PHE A 251 27.35 6.17 -33.63
C PHE A 251 28.60 5.31 -33.86
N GLY A 252 28.62 4.56 -34.97
CA GLY A 252 29.79 3.99 -35.64
C GLY A 252 30.24 2.61 -35.13
N ALA A 253 30.57 1.64 -35.98
CA ALA A 253 30.95 1.71 -37.40
C ALA A 253 29.82 1.34 -38.38
#